data_AF-A0AA40K6J3-F1
#
_entry.id   AF-A0AA40K6J3-F1
#
_cell.length_a   1.000
_cell.length_b   1.000
_cell.length_c   1.000
_cell.angle_alpha   90.00
_cell.angle_beta   90.00
_cell.angle_gamma   90.00
#
_symmetry.space_group_name_H-M   'P 1'
#
loop_
_entity.id
_entity.type
_entity.pdbx_description
1 polymer ?
#
loop_
_entity_poly.entity_id
_entity_poly.type
_entity_poly.pdbx_seq_one_letter_code
_entity_poly.pdbx_strand_id
1 'polypeptide(L)'
;LVRNFDLFLPIGELGKYPEELTKTFREAFEINVTGNVHLFNLFLPLIIAGKTKKIITISPGLADNAFTNQWGATPGALYAASKAAMNTVIAKFNAQYKKDGVLFLALCPGPVEVGHYDGATAEDLAAVEPLLNIFKEYAPGYEKPKAPKVSVRMMRDVIDAVSLEKGDGGAFLS
;
A
#
# COMPACT_ATOMS: atom_id res chain seq x y z
N LEU A 1 11.09 4.36 -7.90
CA LEU A 1 10.80 5.24 -6.74
C LEU A 1 10.03 6.43 -7.26
N VAL A 2 8.76 6.53 -6.90
CA VAL A 2 7.93 7.69 -7.26
C VAL A 2 8.52 8.91 -6.54
N ARG A 3 8.70 10.01 -7.27
CA ARG A 3 9.30 11.27 -6.80
C ARG A 3 8.73 11.73 -5.45
N ASN A 4 9.58 12.37 -4.66
CA ASN A 4 9.30 13.04 -3.38
C ASN A 4 8.17 14.09 -3.43
N PHE A 5 7.65 14.44 -4.61
CA PHE A 5 6.64 15.48 -4.82
C PHE A 5 5.38 15.29 -3.95
N ASP A 6 4.82 14.08 -3.93
CA ASP A 6 3.60 13.76 -3.15
C ASP A 6 3.90 13.40 -1.69
N LEU A 7 5.17 13.13 -1.35
CA LEU A 7 5.55 12.59 -0.04
C LEU A 7 5.41 13.62 1.09
N PHE A 8 5.66 14.89 0.80
CA PHE A 8 5.79 15.95 1.81
C PHE A 8 4.65 16.97 1.80
N LEU A 9 3.83 17.01 0.76
CA LEU A 9 2.80 18.06 0.60
C LEU A 9 1.38 17.48 0.68
N PRO A 10 0.44 18.17 1.34
CA PRO A 10 -0.97 17.79 1.29
C PRO A 10 -1.56 18.08 -0.09
N ILE A 11 -2.62 17.35 -0.46
CA ILE A 11 -3.21 17.42 -1.82
C ILE A 11 -3.61 18.83 -2.27
N GLY A 12 -4.03 19.71 -1.36
CA GLY A 12 -4.35 21.10 -1.69
C GLY A 12 -3.14 21.92 -2.13
N GLU A 13 -1.97 21.66 -1.55
CA GLU A 13 -0.71 22.31 -1.92
C GLU A 13 -0.16 21.76 -3.24
N LEU A 14 -0.31 20.44 -3.48
CA LEU A 14 0.02 19.83 -4.78
C LEU A 14 -0.76 20.51 -5.92
N GLY A 15 -1.99 20.95 -5.66
CA GLY A 15 -2.85 21.63 -6.64
C GLY A 15 -2.27 22.93 -7.21
N LYS A 16 -1.26 23.53 -6.54
CA LYS A 16 -0.52 24.70 -7.05
C LYS A 16 0.42 24.35 -8.21
N TYR A 17 0.68 23.06 -8.43
CA TYR A 17 1.59 22.54 -9.47
C TYR A 17 0.83 21.55 -10.39
N PRO A 18 -0.15 22.02 -11.19
CA PRO A 18 -1.10 21.14 -11.88
C PRO A 18 -0.47 20.17 -12.88
N GLU A 19 0.61 20.57 -13.56
CA GLU A 19 1.32 19.71 -14.51
C GLU A 19 2.08 18.58 -13.80
N GLU A 20 2.82 18.91 -12.74
CA GLU A 20 3.55 17.89 -11.96
C GLU A 20 2.58 16.97 -11.21
N LEU A 21 1.51 17.52 -10.62
CA LEU A 21 0.41 16.72 -10.05
C LEU A 21 -0.14 15.72 -11.07
N THR A 22 -0.53 16.20 -12.25
CA THR A 22 -1.10 15.33 -13.29
C THR A 22 -0.11 14.24 -13.71
N LYS A 23 1.16 14.61 -13.90
CA LYS A 23 2.21 13.67 -14.29
C LYS A 23 2.44 12.63 -13.20
N THR A 24 2.70 13.04 -11.96
CA THR A 24 2.94 12.14 -10.83
C THR A 24 1.75 11.23 -10.58
N PHE A 25 0.53 11.73 -10.72
CA PHE A 25 -0.65 10.91 -10.49
C PHE A 25 -0.83 9.83 -11.57
N ARG A 26 -0.60 10.18 -12.84
CA ARG A 26 -0.60 9.21 -13.95
C ARG A 26 0.48 8.15 -13.77
N GLU A 27 1.70 8.57 -13.43
CA GLU A 27 2.82 7.66 -13.17
C GLU A 27 2.50 6.70 -12.01
N ALA A 28 1.90 7.19 -10.92
CA ALA A 28 1.49 6.37 -9.78
C ALA A 28 0.47 5.30 -10.19
N PHE A 29 -0.53 5.64 -11.01
CA PHE A 29 -1.52 4.67 -11.49
C PHE A 29 -0.92 3.66 -12.47
N GLU A 30 -0.06 4.11 -13.38
CA GLU A 30 0.58 3.22 -14.35
C GLU A 30 1.44 2.16 -13.64
N ILE A 31 2.26 2.59 -12.68
CA ILE A 31 3.17 1.71 -11.93
C ILE A 31 2.40 0.84 -10.93
N ASN A 32 1.55 1.46 -10.10
CA ASN A 32 0.97 0.76 -8.94
C ASN A 32 -0.30 -0.02 -9.29
N VAL A 33 -0.99 0.32 -10.38
CA VAL A 33 -2.27 -0.31 -10.76
C VAL A 33 -2.14 -1.07 -12.07
N THR A 34 -1.92 -0.37 -13.19
CA THR A 34 -1.91 -0.97 -14.54
C THR A 34 -0.86 -2.08 -14.65
N GLY A 35 0.37 -1.82 -14.21
CA GLY A 35 1.45 -2.81 -14.21
C GLY A 35 1.11 -4.08 -13.43
N ASN A 36 0.48 -3.95 -12.26
CA ASN A 36 0.07 -5.09 -11.44
C ASN A 36 -1.08 -5.88 -12.08
N VAL A 37 -2.05 -5.22 -12.71
CA VAL A 37 -3.12 -5.90 -13.45
C VAL A 37 -2.54 -6.76 -14.58
N HIS A 38 -1.59 -6.21 -15.35
CA HIS A 38 -0.90 -6.98 -16.38
C HIS A 38 -0.12 -8.16 -15.80
N LEU A 39 0.63 -7.92 -14.73
CA LEU A 39 1.40 -8.96 -14.04
C LEU A 39 0.49 -10.10 -13.58
N PHE A 40 -0.64 -9.78 -12.94
CA PHE A 40 -1.55 -10.81 -12.44
C PHE A 40 -2.13 -11.63 -13.58
N ASN A 41 -2.65 -10.98 -14.62
CA ASN A 41 -3.21 -11.69 -15.77
C ASN A 41 -2.19 -12.63 -16.44
N LEU A 42 -0.92 -12.23 -16.50
CA LEU A 42 0.15 -13.04 -17.09
C LEU A 42 0.44 -14.31 -16.27
N PHE A 43 0.52 -14.20 -14.94
CA PHE A 43 0.88 -15.31 -14.07
C PHE A 43 -0.32 -16.14 -13.59
N LEU A 44 -1.55 -15.63 -13.73
CA LEU A 44 -2.73 -16.27 -13.17
C LEU A 44 -2.96 -17.71 -13.63
N PRO A 45 -2.78 -18.08 -14.92
CA PRO A 45 -2.89 -19.48 -15.34
C PRO A 45 -1.93 -20.40 -14.59
N LEU A 46 -0.70 -19.93 -14.33
CA LEU A 46 0.32 -20.68 -13.58
C LEU A 46 -0.05 -20.81 -12.10
N ILE A 47 -0.59 -19.75 -11.50
CA ILE A 47 -1.06 -19.77 -10.11
C ILE A 47 -2.24 -20.74 -9.95
N ILE A 48 -3.18 -20.75 -10.88
CA ILE A 48 -4.33 -21.68 -10.88
C ILE A 48 -3.87 -23.15 -10.98
N ALA A 49 -2.81 -23.43 -11.75
CA ALA A 49 -2.21 -24.77 -11.84
C ALA A 49 -1.33 -25.12 -10.62
N GLY A 50 -0.90 -24.14 -9.83
CA GLY A 50 -0.04 -24.32 -8.67
C GLY A 50 -0.75 -24.82 -7.40
N LYS A 51 0.05 -25.12 -6.37
CA LYS A 51 -0.46 -25.62 -5.07
C LYS A 51 -0.86 -24.51 -4.10
N THR A 52 -0.05 -23.46 -3.98
CA THR A 52 -0.21 -22.44 -2.91
C THR A 52 -1.25 -21.36 -3.24
N LYS A 53 -1.63 -21.18 -4.51
CA LYS A 53 -2.75 -20.34 -5.01
C LYS A 53 -3.03 -19.03 -4.26
N LYS A 54 -1.99 -18.27 -3.89
CA LYS A 54 -2.09 -16.99 -3.19
C LYS A 54 -1.40 -15.89 -4.00
N ILE A 55 -2.05 -14.75 -4.13
CA ILE A 55 -1.49 -13.51 -4.70
C ILE A 55 -1.62 -12.42 -3.63
N ILE A 56 -0.48 -11.92 -3.16
CA ILE A 56 -0.39 -10.94 -2.07
C ILE A 56 0.16 -9.64 -2.62
N THR A 57 -0.55 -8.54 -2.41
CA THR A 57 -0.15 -7.19 -2.84
C THR A 57 0.20 -6.33 -1.65
N ILE A 58 1.33 -5.63 -1.73
CA ILE A 58 1.74 -4.70 -0.68
C ILE A 58 0.98 -3.38 -0.82
N SER A 59 0.25 -3.01 0.24
CA SER A 59 -0.56 -1.79 0.30
C SER A 59 -0.39 -1.11 1.66
N PRO A 60 -0.31 0.23 1.74
CA PRO A 60 -0.14 0.94 3.02
C PRO A 60 -1.47 1.15 3.75
N GLY A 61 -1.42 1.40 5.06
CA GLY A 61 -2.58 1.88 5.83
C GLY A 61 -3.21 3.16 5.26
N LEU A 62 -2.41 4.01 4.60
CA LEU A 62 -2.88 5.22 3.92
C LEU A 62 -3.85 4.96 2.76
N ALA A 63 -3.91 3.72 2.27
CA ALA A 63 -4.88 3.31 1.25
C ALA A 63 -6.28 3.05 1.84
N ASP A 64 -6.45 3.12 3.16
CA ASP A 64 -7.74 3.03 3.85
C ASP A 64 -8.28 4.43 4.16
N ASN A 65 -9.45 4.74 3.58
CA ASN A 65 -10.13 6.00 3.80
C ASN A 65 -10.53 6.20 5.26
N ALA A 66 -10.85 5.13 6.00
CA ALA A 66 -11.19 5.24 7.42
C ALA A 66 -9.99 5.70 8.23
N PHE A 67 -8.82 5.10 8.01
CA PHE A 67 -7.56 5.51 8.61
C PHE A 67 -7.22 6.98 8.29
N THR A 68 -7.28 7.37 7.02
CA THR A 68 -6.96 8.74 6.58
C THR A 68 -7.85 9.78 7.26
N ASN A 69 -9.17 9.54 7.32
CA ASN A 69 -10.11 10.48 7.95
C ASN A 69 -9.98 10.51 9.48
N GLN A 70 -9.74 9.35 10.11
CA GLN A 70 -9.62 9.26 11.57
C GLN A 70 -8.41 10.03 12.07
N TRP A 71 -7.28 9.96 11.36
CA TRP A 71 -6.00 10.47 11.84
C TRP A 71 -5.51 11.72 11.12
N GLY A 72 -6.24 12.21 10.11
CA GLY A 72 -5.83 13.39 9.35
C GLY A 72 -4.52 13.19 8.58
N ALA A 73 -4.32 12.01 7.99
CA ALA A 73 -3.12 11.69 7.22
C ALA A 73 -3.15 12.40 5.85
N THR A 74 -2.58 13.61 5.76
CA THR A 74 -2.73 14.48 4.58
C THR A 74 -1.67 14.32 3.48
N PRO A 75 -0.38 14.00 3.75
CA PRO A 75 0.61 13.79 2.69
C PRO A 75 0.44 12.43 2.00
N GLY A 76 1.03 12.27 0.81
CA GLY A 76 1.05 11.00 0.08
C GLY A 76 -0.27 10.68 -0.63
N ALA A 77 -1.06 11.69 -0.98
CA ALA A 77 -2.42 11.51 -1.49
C ALA A 77 -2.47 10.82 -2.86
N LEU A 78 -1.55 11.15 -3.78
CA LEU A 78 -1.50 10.53 -5.11
C LEU A 78 -1.09 9.06 -5.02
N TYR A 79 -0.10 8.76 -4.18
CA TYR A 79 0.34 7.40 -3.89
C TYR A 79 -0.78 6.60 -3.20
N ALA A 80 -1.37 7.14 -2.14
CA ALA A 80 -2.45 6.52 -1.38
C ALA A 80 -3.65 6.21 -2.27
N ALA A 81 -4.08 7.13 -3.12
CA ALA A 81 -5.17 6.92 -4.07
C ALA A 81 -4.87 5.78 -5.06
N SER A 82 -3.64 5.70 -5.60
CA SER A 82 -3.24 4.59 -6.47
C SER A 82 -3.27 3.23 -5.75
N LYS A 83 -2.91 3.21 -4.46
CA LYS A 83 -2.94 1.99 -3.63
C LYS A 83 -4.36 1.61 -3.20
N ALA A 84 -5.23 2.57 -2.93
CA ALA A 84 -6.65 2.34 -2.67
C ALA A 84 -7.36 1.76 -3.91
N ALA A 85 -7.03 2.29 -5.10
CA ALA A 85 -7.48 1.72 -6.36
C ALA A 85 -6.99 0.26 -6.51
N MET A 86 -5.73 0.00 -6.18
CA MET A 86 -5.18 -1.36 -6.21
C MET A 86 -5.88 -2.31 -5.21
N ASN A 87 -6.25 -1.86 -4.01
CA ASN A 87 -7.05 -2.66 -3.06
C ASN A 87 -8.40 -3.06 -3.68
N THR A 88 -9.04 -2.16 -4.43
CA THR A 88 -10.28 -2.49 -5.17
C THR A 88 -10.02 -3.51 -6.28
N VAL A 89 -8.92 -3.37 -7.03
CA VAL A 89 -8.52 -4.34 -8.05
C VAL A 89 -8.32 -5.73 -7.44
N ILE A 90 -7.65 -5.81 -6.28
CA ILE A 90 -7.46 -7.07 -5.53
C ILE A 90 -8.80 -7.70 -5.14
N ALA A 91 -9.74 -6.91 -4.64
CA ALA A 91 -11.09 -7.40 -4.32
C ALA A 91 -11.81 -7.93 -5.57
N LYS A 92 -11.67 -7.28 -6.73
CA LYS A 92 -12.26 -7.75 -8.01
C LYS A 92 -11.65 -9.07 -8.48
N PHE A 93 -10.32 -9.19 -8.46
CA PHE A 93 -9.65 -10.44 -8.79
C PHE A 93 -10.04 -11.56 -7.82
N ASN A 94 -10.08 -11.28 -6.52
CA ASN A 94 -10.55 -12.26 -5.53
C ASN A 94 -11.98 -12.73 -5.85
N ALA A 95 -12.91 -11.80 -6.06
CA ALA A 95 -14.30 -12.12 -6.35
C ALA A 95 -14.45 -13.02 -7.59
N GLN A 96 -13.63 -12.80 -8.61
CA GLN A 96 -13.64 -13.57 -9.85
C GLN A 96 -12.99 -14.96 -9.70
N TYR A 97 -11.85 -15.05 -9.03
CA TYR A 97 -10.99 -16.26 -9.05
C TYR A 97 -11.02 -17.08 -7.76
N LYS A 98 -11.74 -16.66 -6.71
CA LYS A 98 -11.95 -17.48 -5.51
C LYS A 98 -12.61 -18.82 -5.83
N LYS A 99 -13.47 -18.87 -6.87
CA LYS A 99 -14.10 -20.11 -7.35
C LYS A 99 -13.09 -21.10 -7.94
N ASP A 100 -11.93 -20.60 -8.37
CA ASP A 100 -10.82 -21.38 -8.93
C ASP A 100 -9.76 -21.72 -7.85
N GLY A 101 -10.08 -21.38 -6.58
CA GLY A 101 -9.24 -21.63 -5.41
C GLY A 101 -8.11 -20.61 -5.23
N VAL A 102 -8.14 -19.45 -5.90
CA VAL A 102 -7.10 -18.43 -5.77
C VAL A 102 -7.49 -17.37 -4.75
N LEU A 103 -6.64 -17.16 -3.75
CA LEU A 103 -6.75 -16.08 -2.78
C LEU A 103 -5.99 -14.85 -3.27
N PHE A 104 -6.68 -13.72 -3.39
CA PHE A 104 -6.06 -12.42 -3.59
C PHE A 104 -6.20 -11.60 -2.30
N LEU A 105 -5.13 -10.94 -1.84
CA LEU A 105 -5.12 -10.16 -0.61
C LEU A 105 -4.20 -8.94 -0.72
N ALA A 106 -4.59 -7.83 -0.10
CA ALA A 106 -3.71 -6.70 0.12
C ALA A 106 -3.20 -6.70 1.57
N LEU A 107 -1.90 -6.53 1.76
CA LEU A 107 -1.24 -6.62 3.07
C LEU A 107 -0.36 -5.40 3.34
N CYS A 108 -0.54 -4.80 4.51
CA CYS A 108 0.32 -3.75 5.01
C CYS A 108 1.57 -4.33 5.68
N PRO A 109 2.77 -3.86 5.29
CA PRO A 109 4.01 -4.25 5.95
C PRO A 109 4.24 -3.48 7.27
N GLY A 110 3.37 -2.54 7.61
CA GLY A 110 3.60 -1.49 8.60
C GLY A 110 4.66 -0.48 8.13
N PRO A 111 5.09 0.45 9.01
CA PRO A 111 6.22 1.32 8.72
C PRO A 111 7.53 0.53 8.66
N VAL A 112 8.23 0.61 7.52
CA VAL A 112 9.49 -0.12 7.28
C VAL A 112 10.59 0.87 6.88
N GLU A 113 11.75 0.71 7.50
CA GLU A 113 12.95 1.47 7.14
C GLU A 113 13.51 0.96 5.81
N VAL A 114 13.39 1.77 4.77
CA VAL A 114 13.88 1.50 3.40
C VAL A 114 14.48 2.74 2.74
N GLY A 115 14.85 3.77 3.52
CA GLY A 115 15.47 4.99 3.02
C GLY A 115 14.49 6.01 2.42
N HIS A 116 13.20 5.97 2.79
CA HIS A 116 12.19 6.91 2.25
C HIS A 116 12.53 8.38 2.52
N TYR A 117 13.26 8.65 3.59
CA TYR A 117 13.65 10.00 4.01
C TYR A 117 15.15 10.25 3.86
N ASP A 118 15.86 9.40 3.10
CA ASP A 118 17.29 9.61 2.84
C ASP A 118 17.47 10.90 2.04
N GLY A 119 18.25 11.83 2.60
CA GLY A 119 18.46 13.15 2.01
C GLY A 119 17.32 14.14 2.22
N ALA A 120 16.32 13.82 3.05
CA ALA A 120 15.28 14.77 3.45
C ALA A 120 15.89 15.97 4.20
N THR A 121 15.43 17.17 3.85
CA THR A 121 15.78 18.40 4.56
C THR A 121 15.06 18.48 5.90
N ALA A 122 15.45 19.44 6.76
CA ALA A 122 14.70 19.70 7.99
C ALA A 122 13.25 20.14 7.73
N GLU A 123 13.02 20.85 6.62
CA GLU A 123 11.68 21.25 6.18
C GLU A 123 10.84 20.05 5.74
N ASP A 124 11.44 19.13 4.97
CA ASP A 124 10.78 17.88 4.57
C ASP A 124 10.36 17.04 5.77
N LEU A 125 11.26 16.88 6.76
CA LEU A 125 10.98 16.12 7.98
C LEU A 125 9.88 16.78 8.82
N ALA A 126 9.86 18.11 8.91
CA ALA A 126 8.80 18.85 9.59
C ALA A 126 7.44 18.66 8.88
N ALA A 127 7.44 18.59 7.55
CA ALA A 127 6.22 18.40 6.76
C ALA A 127 5.58 17.01 6.98
N VAL A 128 6.38 15.97 7.23
CA VAL A 128 5.88 14.60 7.51
C VAL A 128 5.78 14.27 9.00
N GLU A 129 6.25 15.12 9.89
CA GLU A 129 6.17 14.90 11.34
C GLU A 129 4.75 14.58 11.84
N PRO A 130 3.68 15.28 11.39
CA PRO A 130 2.32 14.94 11.78
C PRO A 130 1.95 13.50 11.37
N LEU A 131 2.31 13.10 10.16
CA LEU A 131 2.10 11.74 9.66
C LEU A 131 2.90 10.70 10.47
N LEU A 132 4.14 11.02 10.86
CA LEU A 132 4.96 10.15 11.70
C LEU A 132 4.38 9.99 13.12
N ASN A 133 3.74 11.04 13.65
CA ASN A 133 3.11 11.00 14.97
C ASN A 133 1.83 10.16 14.98
N ILE A 134 1.09 10.07 13.86
CA ILE A 134 -0.05 9.15 13.73
C ILE A 134 0.35 7.72 14.09
N PHE A 135 1.54 7.26 13.70
CA PHE A 135 1.98 5.89 14.01
C PHE A 135 2.16 5.64 15.52
N LYS A 136 2.57 6.66 16.28
CA LYS A 136 2.72 6.56 17.75
C LYS A 136 1.35 6.44 18.43
N GLU A 137 0.35 7.13 17.92
CA GLU A 137 -1.03 7.11 18.45
C GLU A 137 -1.78 5.84 18.02
N TYR A 138 -1.64 5.43 16.76
CA TYR A 138 -2.29 4.25 16.19
C TYR A 138 -1.77 2.94 16.81
N ALA A 139 -0.47 2.84 17.07
CA ALA A 139 0.16 1.66 17.62
C ALA A 139 0.94 2.00 18.91
N PRO A 140 0.29 1.95 20.08
CA PRO A 140 0.96 2.14 21.36
C PRO A 140 2.16 1.19 21.52
N GLY A 141 3.37 1.75 21.58
CA GLY A 141 4.64 0.99 21.56
C GLY A 141 5.40 1.06 20.23
N TYR A 142 4.89 1.76 19.22
CA TYR A 142 5.65 2.13 18.04
C TYR A 142 6.71 3.18 18.38
N GLU A 143 7.98 2.80 18.28
CA GLU A 143 9.10 3.73 18.48
C GLU A 143 9.67 4.23 17.14
N LYS A 144 9.82 3.33 16.16
CA LYS A 144 10.45 3.62 14.86
C LYS A 144 10.06 2.60 13.79
N PRO A 145 10.29 2.92 12.50
CA PRO A 145 10.08 1.97 11.42
C PRO A 145 10.86 0.67 11.64
N LYS A 146 10.26 -0.46 11.26
CA LYS A 146 10.87 -1.78 11.42
C LYS A 146 11.93 -2.01 10.35
N ALA A 147 12.96 -2.80 10.66
CA ALA A 147 13.87 -3.28 9.63
C ALA A 147 13.13 -4.19 8.63
N PRO A 148 13.50 -4.20 7.33
CA PRO A 148 12.81 -4.99 6.31
C PRO A 148 12.67 -6.47 6.65
N LYS A 149 13.74 -7.08 7.21
CA LYS A 149 13.75 -8.49 7.63
C LYS A 149 12.69 -8.80 8.70
N VAL A 150 12.42 -7.85 9.60
CA VAL A 150 11.41 -8.02 10.65
C VAL A 150 10.02 -7.98 10.04
N SER A 151 9.74 -6.98 9.19
CA SER A 151 8.46 -6.86 8.49
C SER A 151 8.17 -8.09 7.60
N VAL A 152 9.15 -8.57 6.83
CA VAL A 152 9.00 -9.77 5.99
C VAL A 152 8.64 -11.01 6.82
N ARG A 153 9.27 -11.20 7.99
CA ARG A 153 8.93 -12.32 8.89
C ARG A 153 7.48 -12.23 9.34
N MET A 154 7.04 -11.06 9.80
CA MET A 154 5.66 -10.84 10.26
C MET A 154 4.65 -11.03 9.12
N MET A 155 4.93 -10.48 7.95
CA MET A 155 4.08 -10.66 6.78
C MET A 155 3.98 -12.14 6.37
N ARG A 156 5.07 -12.89 6.42
CA ARG A 156 5.04 -14.33 6.13
C ARG A 156 4.10 -15.06 7.09
N ASP A 157 4.15 -14.75 8.38
CA ASP A 157 3.27 -15.39 9.37
C ASP A 157 1.78 -15.11 9.05
N VAL A 158 1.44 -13.91 8.55
CA VAL A 158 0.09 -13.59 8.04
C VAL A 158 -0.22 -14.35 6.75
N ILE A 159 0.69 -14.34 5.78
CA ILE A 159 0.53 -15.02 4.47
C ILE A 159 0.29 -16.52 4.67
N ASP A 160 0.97 -17.14 5.63
CA ASP A 160 0.79 -18.56 5.95
C ASP A 160 -0.58 -18.81 6.61
N ALA A 161 -1.06 -17.88 7.45
CA ALA A 161 -2.30 -18.01 8.19
C ALA A 161 -3.58 -17.74 7.38
N VAL A 162 -3.55 -16.85 6.37
CA VAL A 162 -4.74 -16.46 5.61
C VAL A 162 -5.25 -17.57 4.69
N SER A 163 -6.57 -17.67 4.52
CA SER A 163 -7.18 -18.65 3.63
C SER A 163 -8.56 -18.23 3.09
N LEU A 164 -9.03 -18.88 2.01
CA LEU A 164 -10.37 -18.61 1.46
C LEU A 164 -11.47 -19.08 2.42
N GLU A 165 -11.22 -20.17 3.14
CA GLU A 165 -12.14 -20.80 4.09
C GLU A 165 -12.41 -19.88 5.30
N LYS A 166 -11.41 -19.09 5.71
CA LYS A 166 -11.54 -18.08 6.76
C LYS A 166 -12.23 -16.79 6.29
N GLY A 167 -12.44 -16.65 4.98
CA GLY A 167 -13.03 -15.44 4.40
C GLY A 167 -12.05 -14.28 4.20
N ASP A 168 -10.73 -14.54 4.25
CA ASP A 168 -9.71 -13.49 4.15
C ASP A 168 -9.59 -12.91 2.72
N GLY A 169 -10.11 -13.62 1.72
CA GLY A 169 -9.96 -13.25 0.32
C GLY A 169 -10.56 -11.88 -0.01
N GLY A 170 -9.78 -11.05 -0.71
CA GLY A 170 -10.16 -9.72 -1.17
C GLY A 170 -10.02 -8.64 -0.10
N ALA A 171 -9.63 -9.00 1.12
CA ALA A 171 -9.43 -8.06 2.20
C ALA A 171 -8.14 -7.24 2.02
N PHE A 172 -8.12 -6.09 2.71
CA PHE A 172 -6.92 -5.36 3.05
C PHE A 172 -6.65 -5.57 4.54
N LEU A 173 -5.46 -6.08 4.89
CA LEU A 173 -5.06 -6.29 6.28
C LEU A 173 -3.93 -5.31 6.63
N SER A 174 -4.12 -4.54 7.70
CA SER A 174 -3.17 -3.54 8.18
C SER A 174 -2.76 -3.74 9.63
#